data_AF-A0AB39MH99-F1
#
_entry.id   AF-A0AB39MH99-F1
#
_cell.length_a   1.000
_cell.length_b   1.000
_cell.length_c   1.000
_cell.angle_alpha   90.00
_cell.angle_beta   90.00
_cell.angle_gamma   90.00
#
_symmetry.space_group_name_H-M   'P 1'
#
loop_
_entity.id
_entity.type
_entity.pdbx_description
1 polymer ?
#
loop_
_entity_poly.entity_id
_entity_poly.type
_entity_poly.pdbx_seq_one_letter_code
_entity_poly.pdbx_strand_id
1 'polypeptide(L)'
;MDDAMAQRFLGDGFVKIEGAFPPRVAEHCARLLWRETGYDAEDPGTWKDPVVWVGDMAQGPFAASVNSPVLHEAFDVLVGAGRWQSRYSVGSFPLRFPHPTEPDDAGWHIEGSYPAEGAEHEWPYANLVSRGRALLMLMLYSEVTEEDAPTRIRVGSHLDVPRVLAPYGEKGASSLTLGPKVAEASAGRPLTHATGNPGDVYLCHPFLVHAAQPHHGTRPRFMGQPPLMPAAPYELDRPDGTYSLVESAIRRGLSNKA
;
A
#
# COMPACT_ATOMS: atom_id res chain seq x y z
N MET A 1 4.58 -6.75 17.50
CA MET A 1 3.25 -6.11 17.36
C MET A 1 2.52 -6.25 18.69
N ASP A 2 2.00 -5.16 19.27
CA ASP A 2 1.22 -5.21 20.51
C ASP A 2 -0.30 -5.11 20.25
N ASP A 3 -1.11 -5.32 21.29
CA ASP A 3 -2.58 -5.24 21.20
C ASP A 3 -3.05 -3.86 20.73
N ALA A 4 -2.34 -2.79 21.10
CA ALA A 4 -2.69 -1.44 20.69
C ALA A 4 -2.50 -1.25 19.18
N MET A 5 -1.44 -1.79 18.59
CA MET A 5 -1.23 -1.78 17.14
C MET A 5 -2.27 -2.65 16.42
N ALA A 6 -2.65 -3.80 16.97
CA ALA A 6 -3.72 -4.63 16.41
C ALA A 6 -5.06 -3.88 16.40
N GLN A 7 -5.41 -3.18 17.48
CA GLN A 7 -6.63 -2.36 17.55
C GLN A 7 -6.57 -1.17 16.58
N ARG A 8 -5.42 -0.50 16.44
CA ARG A 8 -5.21 0.53 15.41
C ARG A 8 -5.41 -0.03 14.01
N PHE A 9 -4.83 -1.19 13.69
CA PHE A 9 -5.07 -1.81 12.38
C PHE A 9 -6.56 -2.08 12.12
N LEU A 10 -7.28 -2.63 13.11
CA LEU A 10 -8.71 -2.91 12.98
C LEU A 10 -9.57 -1.64 12.82
N GLY A 11 -9.20 -0.55 13.50
CA GLY A 11 -9.94 0.71 13.50
C GLY A 11 -9.58 1.65 12.35
N ASP A 12 -8.29 1.84 12.12
CA ASP A 12 -7.70 2.84 11.22
C ASP A 12 -7.35 2.26 9.85
N GLY A 13 -7.17 0.94 9.78
CA GLY A 13 -6.87 0.22 8.54
C GLY A 13 -5.40 0.18 8.16
N PHE A 14 -4.51 0.65 9.03
CA PHE A 14 -3.07 0.55 8.85
C PHE A 14 -2.32 0.64 10.18
N VAL A 15 -1.05 0.27 10.15
CA VAL A 15 -0.06 0.59 11.19
C VAL A 15 1.24 1.07 10.56
N LYS A 16 1.93 2.00 11.21
CA LYS A 16 3.30 2.37 10.90
C LYS A 16 4.25 1.59 11.80
N ILE A 17 5.27 0.98 11.22
CA ILE A 17 6.40 0.38 11.92
C ILE A 17 7.62 1.25 11.63
N GLU A 18 8.07 1.99 12.64
CA GLU A 18 9.24 2.85 12.53
C GLU A 18 10.53 2.02 12.52
N GLY A 19 11.44 2.33 11.59
CA GLY A 19 12.69 1.58 11.43
C GLY A 19 12.48 0.08 11.17
N ALA A 20 11.41 -0.28 10.44
CA ALA A 20 11.09 -1.66 10.11
C ALA A 20 12.24 -2.37 9.39
N PHE A 21 13.04 -1.64 8.62
CA PHE A 21 14.33 -2.10 8.09
C PHE A 21 15.43 -1.06 8.30
N PRO A 22 16.72 -1.47 8.35
CA PRO A 22 17.81 -0.56 8.73
C PRO A 22 17.98 0.61 7.75
N PRO A 23 18.29 1.84 8.22
CA PRO A 23 18.53 3.00 7.35
C PRO A 23 19.57 2.76 6.25
N ARG A 24 20.66 2.04 6.56
CA ARG A 24 21.69 1.66 5.57
C ARG A 24 21.16 0.82 4.39
N VAL A 25 20.09 0.05 4.61
CA VAL A 25 19.42 -0.72 3.55
C VAL A 25 18.60 0.24 2.70
N ALA A 26 17.87 1.16 3.34
CA ALA A 26 17.12 2.20 2.64
C ALA A 26 18.01 3.08 1.75
N GLU A 27 19.15 3.53 2.27
CA GLU A 27 20.15 4.29 1.52
C GLU A 27 20.68 3.52 0.31
N HIS A 28 20.89 2.21 0.43
CA HIS A 28 21.34 1.38 -0.69
C HIS A 28 20.25 1.27 -1.76
N CYS A 29 19.00 1.01 -1.36
CA CYS A 29 17.87 1.03 -2.28
C CYS A 29 17.75 2.39 -2.99
N ALA A 30 17.84 3.50 -2.26
CA ALA A 30 17.77 4.84 -2.83
C ALA A 30 18.87 5.10 -3.87
N ARG A 31 20.12 4.68 -3.61
CA ARG A 31 21.22 4.78 -4.60
C ARG A 31 20.95 4.00 -5.88
N LEU A 32 20.27 2.86 -5.78
CA LEU A 32 19.89 2.08 -6.97
C LEU A 32 18.75 2.76 -7.73
N LEU A 33 17.73 3.27 -7.02
CA LEU A 33 16.63 4.02 -7.63
C LEU A 33 17.11 5.27 -8.37
N TRP A 34 18.08 6.02 -7.82
CA TRP A 34 18.71 7.15 -8.51
C TRP A 34 19.39 6.76 -9.82
N ARG A 35 19.92 5.54 -9.94
CA ARG A 35 20.50 5.08 -11.22
C ARG A 35 19.43 4.82 -12.25
N GLU A 36 18.27 4.30 -11.83
CA GLU A 36 17.13 4.04 -12.70
C GLU A 36 16.47 5.34 -13.21
N THR A 37 16.55 6.43 -12.46
CA THR A 37 16.00 7.74 -12.90
C THR A 37 16.88 8.41 -13.95
N GLY A 38 18.20 8.14 -13.95
CA GLY A 38 19.16 8.86 -14.78
C GLY A 38 19.39 10.32 -14.38
N TYR A 39 18.84 10.74 -13.23
CA TYR A 39 18.99 12.09 -12.69
C TYR A 39 20.17 12.19 -11.72
N ASP A 40 20.67 13.40 -11.52
CA ASP A 40 21.64 13.71 -10.48
C ASP A 40 20.91 14.12 -9.19
N ALA A 41 21.23 13.45 -8.09
CA ALA A 41 20.63 13.73 -6.78
C ALA A 41 21.01 15.12 -6.24
N GLU A 42 22.15 15.66 -6.66
CA GLU A 42 22.68 16.94 -6.18
C GLU A 42 22.40 18.12 -7.13
N ASP A 43 21.80 17.85 -8.31
CA ASP A 43 21.38 18.88 -9.26
C ASP A 43 19.88 18.77 -9.56
N PRO A 44 19.02 19.53 -8.84
CA PRO A 44 17.59 19.61 -9.10
C PRO A 44 17.24 20.03 -10.53
N GLY A 45 18.17 20.70 -11.23
CA GLY A 45 18.01 21.05 -12.65
C GLY A 45 17.91 19.82 -13.56
N THR A 46 18.31 18.64 -13.10
CA THR A 46 18.19 17.38 -13.84
C THR A 46 16.83 16.70 -13.67
N TRP A 47 16.02 17.07 -12.68
CA TRP A 47 14.74 16.43 -12.38
C TRP A 47 13.66 16.94 -13.34
N LYS A 48 13.44 16.20 -14.45
CA LYS A 48 12.60 16.67 -15.57
C LYS A 48 11.13 16.32 -15.44
N ASP A 49 10.81 15.27 -14.70
CA ASP A 49 9.47 14.70 -14.61
C ASP A 49 8.94 14.76 -13.17
N PRO A 50 7.65 15.08 -12.96
CA PRO A 50 7.08 15.13 -11.61
C PRO A 50 6.98 13.73 -10.98
N VAL A 51 6.91 12.68 -11.80
CA VAL A 51 6.89 11.28 -11.38
C VAL A 51 7.76 10.45 -12.33
N VAL A 52 8.71 9.70 -11.77
CA VAL A 52 9.45 8.67 -12.49
C VAL A 52 9.00 7.31 -11.98
N TRP A 53 8.49 6.47 -12.89
CA TRP A 53 8.07 5.12 -12.58
C TRP A 53 9.23 4.15 -12.79
N VAL A 54 9.67 3.51 -11.71
CA VAL A 54 10.65 2.41 -11.77
C VAL A 54 9.90 1.09 -11.62
N GLY A 55 10.26 0.12 -12.45
CA GLY A 55 9.72 -1.23 -12.43
C GLY A 55 10.17 -2.05 -11.21
N ASP A 56 9.83 -3.34 -11.22
CA ASP A 56 10.18 -4.23 -10.11
C ASP A 56 11.70 -4.39 -9.93
N MET A 57 12.14 -4.36 -8.67
CA MET A 57 13.55 -4.40 -8.27
C MET A 57 13.76 -5.55 -7.27
N ALA A 58 14.62 -6.50 -7.65
CA ALA A 58 14.87 -7.74 -6.91
C ALA A 58 16.32 -7.85 -6.36
N GLN A 59 17.08 -6.76 -6.39
CA GLN A 59 18.45 -6.74 -5.85
C GLN A 59 18.43 -6.95 -4.33
N GLY A 60 19.53 -7.46 -3.77
CA GLY A 60 19.64 -7.84 -2.36
C GLY A 60 19.09 -6.83 -1.34
N PRO A 61 19.36 -5.51 -1.47
CA PRO A 61 18.80 -4.51 -0.56
C PRO A 61 17.27 -4.44 -0.58
N PHE A 62 16.63 -4.58 -1.74
CA PHE A 62 15.16 -4.58 -1.88
C PHE A 62 14.54 -5.86 -1.33
N ALA A 63 15.17 -7.01 -1.54
CA ALA A 63 14.74 -8.26 -0.90
C ALA A 63 14.86 -8.17 0.64
N ALA A 64 15.90 -7.51 1.15
CA ALA A 64 16.10 -7.31 2.58
C ALA A 64 15.10 -6.33 3.21
N SER A 65 14.68 -5.27 2.49
CA SER A 65 13.76 -4.26 3.04
C SER A 65 12.37 -4.83 3.33
N VAL A 66 11.88 -5.78 2.51
CA VAL A 66 10.52 -6.36 2.63
C VAL A 66 10.44 -7.62 3.50
N ASN A 67 11.55 -8.11 4.06
CA ASN A 67 11.61 -9.35 4.86
C ASN A 67 12.34 -9.19 6.20
N SER A 68 12.26 -8.02 6.83
CA SER A 68 12.84 -7.88 8.16
C SER A 68 12.08 -8.73 9.20
N PRO A 69 12.73 -9.18 10.29
CA PRO A 69 12.07 -9.96 11.33
C PRO A 69 10.83 -9.30 11.91
N VAL A 70 10.88 -7.97 12.15
CA VAL A 70 9.73 -7.22 12.68
C VAL A 70 8.55 -7.19 11.71
N LEU A 71 8.81 -7.19 10.39
CA LEU A 71 7.75 -7.30 9.39
C LEU A 71 7.13 -8.69 9.40
N HIS A 72 7.93 -9.76 9.47
CA HIS A 72 7.42 -11.14 9.53
C HIS A 72 6.54 -11.36 10.77
N GLU A 73 6.97 -10.88 11.94
CA GLU A 73 6.15 -10.91 13.16
C GLU A 73 4.82 -10.15 12.99
N ALA A 74 4.85 -8.98 12.34
CA ALA A 74 3.65 -8.22 12.07
C ALA A 74 2.72 -8.93 11.06
N PHE A 75 3.28 -9.60 10.05
CA PHE A 75 2.50 -10.37 9.07
C PHE A 75 1.79 -11.55 9.74
N ASP A 76 2.47 -12.26 10.63
CA ASP A 76 1.88 -13.36 11.39
C ASP A 76 0.68 -12.91 12.23
N VAL A 77 0.76 -11.71 12.83
CA VAL A 77 -0.34 -11.14 13.62
C VAL A 77 -1.48 -10.61 12.74
N LEU A 78 -1.16 -9.88 11.66
CA LEU A 78 -2.17 -9.22 10.82
C LEU A 78 -2.89 -10.19 9.88
N VAL A 79 -2.15 -11.09 9.26
CA VAL A 79 -2.61 -11.99 8.18
C VAL A 79 -2.82 -13.42 8.69
N GLY A 80 -2.09 -13.81 9.74
CA GLY A 80 -2.06 -15.17 10.28
C GLY A 80 -0.80 -15.92 9.87
N ALA A 81 -0.18 -16.59 10.83
CA ALA A 81 1.01 -17.41 10.58
C ALA A 81 0.77 -18.45 9.47
N GLY A 82 1.70 -18.52 8.51
CA GLY A 82 1.61 -19.39 7.35
C GLY A 82 0.57 -18.99 6.29
N ARG A 83 -0.11 -17.84 6.44
CA ARG A 83 -1.11 -17.34 5.49
C ARG A 83 -0.58 -16.27 4.53
N TRP A 84 0.71 -15.96 4.57
CA TRP A 84 1.38 -14.99 3.71
C TRP A 84 2.66 -15.57 3.07
N GLN A 85 3.12 -14.99 1.96
CA GLN A 85 4.34 -15.40 1.26
C GLN A 85 5.44 -14.35 1.39
N SER A 86 6.67 -14.78 1.64
CA SER A 86 7.86 -13.92 1.54
C SER A 86 8.04 -13.40 0.12
N ARG A 87 8.59 -12.19 -0.01
CA ARG A 87 8.85 -11.56 -1.31
C ARG A 87 10.34 -11.53 -1.61
N TYR A 88 10.71 -11.49 -2.89
CA TYR A 88 12.10 -11.25 -3.30
C TYR A 88 12.29 -9.92 -4.02
N SER A 89 11.21 -9.13 -4.12
CA SER A 89 11.17 -7.86 -4.86
C SER A 89 10.04 -6.95 -4.34
N VAL A 90 10.10 -5.65 -4.67
CA VAL A 90 9.24 -4.59 -4.09
C VAL A 90 8.07 -4.19 -5.00
N GLY A 91 8.05 -4.60 -6.26
CA GLY A 91 7.10 -4.11 -7.25
C GLY A 91 7.47 -2.72 -7.76
N SER A 92 6.48 -1.95 -8.19
CA SER A 92 6.69 -0.64 -8.81
C SER A 92 6.98 0.47 -7.77
N PHE A 93 7.71 1.49 -8.22
CA PHE A 93 8.07 2.66 -7.44
C PHE A 93 7.60 3.93 -8.17
N PRO A 94 6.61 4.66 -7.61
CA PRO A 94 6.31 6.02 -8.04
C PRO A 94 7.24 7.01 -7.33
N LEU A 95 8.38 7.30 -7.94
CA LEU A 95 9.34 8.28 -7.41
C LEU A 95 8.84 9.69 -7.75
N ARG A 96 8.63 10.53 -6.74
CA ARG A 96 8.09 11.90 -6.95
C ARG A 96 9.15 12.96 -6.76
N PHE A 97 9.12 13.96 -7.62
CA PHE A 97 10.08 15.06 -7.63
C PHE A 97 9.35 16.41 -7.54
N PRO A 98 9.94 17.43 -6.87
CA PRO A 98 9.46 18.80 -6.95
C PRO A 98 9.36 19.25 -8.40
N HIS A 99 8.18 19.70 -8.83
CA HIS A 99 7.95 20.03 -10.23
C HIS A 99 6.78 21.01 -10.38
N PRO A 100 6.85 21.99 -11.32
CA PRO A 100 5.78 22.97 -11.51
C PRO A 100 4.49 22.38 -12.11
N THR A 101 4.58 21.25 -12.82
CA THR A 101 3.42 20.51 -13.34
C THR A 101 2.96 19.46 -12.34
N GLU A 102 1.68 19.50 -11.98
CA GLU A 102 1.06 18.51 -11.12
C GLU A 102 0.62 17.25 -11.92
N PRO A 103 0.92 16.04 -11.45
CA PRO A 103 0.44 14.80 -12.07
C PRO A 103 -1.08 14.60 -11.94
N ASP A 104 -1.71 14.04 -12.97
CA ASP A 104 -3.12 13.62 -12.95
C ASP A 104 -3.26 12.15 -12.50
N ASP A 105 -2.75 11.84 -11.31
CA ASP A 105 -2.77 10.48 -10.73
C ASP A 105 -3.20 10.46 -9.24
N ALA A 106 -3.83 11.53 -8.79
CA ALA A 106 -4.20 11.77 -7.40
C ALA A 106 -5.61 11.26 -7.03
N GLY A 107 -6.14 10.28 -7.79
CA GLY A 107 -7.46 9.69 -7.57
C GLY A 107 -7.51 8.77 -6.34
N TRP A 108 -8.60 8.85 -5.57
CA TRP A 108 -8.86 7.93 -4.46
C TRP A 108 -9.17 6.52 -4.96
N HIS A 109 -8.43 5.54 -4.47
CA HIS A 109 -8.56 4.15 -4.90
C HIS A 109 -8.19 3.15 -3.81
N ILE A 110 -8.46 1.87 -4.09
CA ILE A 110 -7.82 0.72 -3.46
C ILE A 110 -6.97 0.02 -4.52
N GLU A 111 -5.97 -0.75 -4.09
CA GLU A 111 -5.08 -1.46 -5.01
C GLU A 111 -5.76 -2.66 -5.68
N GLY A 112 -5.67 -2.72 -7.00
CA GLY A 112 -6.02 -3.93 -7.76
C GLY A 112 -4.97 -5.03 -7.57
N SER A 113 -5.35 -6.28 -7.87
CA SER A 113 -4.53 -7.45 -7.54
C SER A 113 -4.43 -8.52 -8.63
N TYR A 114 -5.38 -8.61 -9.57
CA TYR A 114 -5.37 -9.62 -10.63
C TYR A 114 -6.02 -9.07 -11.92
N PRO A 115 -5.63 -9.54 -13.12
CA PRO A 115 -6.30 -9.14 -14.36
C PRO A 115 -7.71 -9.76 -14.47
N ALA A 116 -8.57 -9.20 -15.31
CA ALA A 116 -9.82 -9.88 -15.66
C ALA A 116 -9.50 -11.19 -16.40
N GLU A 117 -10.32 -12.22 -16.23
CA GLU A 117 -10.17 -13.46 -16.98
C GLU A 117 -10.24 -13.19 -18.49
N GLY A 118 -9.16 -13.53 -19.20
CA GLY A 118 -9.05 -13.31 -20.65
C GLY A 118 -8.73 -11.88 -21.09
N ALA A 119 -8.47 -10.94 -20.17
CA ALA A 119 -8.13 -9.56 -20.51
C ALA A 119 -6.88 -9.06 -19.74
N GLU A 120 -5.71 -9.45 -20.23
CA GLU A 120 -4.40 -9.10 -19.65
C GLU A 120 -4.07 -7.60 -19.71
N HIS A 121 -4.79 -6.83 -20.53
CA HIS A 121 -4.58 -5.39 -20.74
C HIS A 121 -5.61 -4.49 -20.00
N GLU A 122 -6.47 -5.08 -19.17
CA GLU A 122 -7.42 -4.31 -18.37
C GLU A 122 -6.85 -3.84 -17.04
N TRP A 123 -7.42 -2.76 -16.50
CA TRP A 123 -7.14 -2.31 -15.15
C TRP A 123 -7.33 -3.46 -14.14
N PRO A 124 -6.42 -3.62 -13.17
CA PRO A 124 -6.46 -4.75 -12.26
C PRO A 124 -7.74 -4.73 -11.42
N TYR A 125 -8.23 -5.92 -11.12
CA TYR A 125 -9.44 -6.17 -10.36
C TYR A 125 -9.15 -6.28 -8.86
N ALA A 126 -10.14 -5.91 -8.06
CA ALA A 126 -10.22 -6.23 -6.63
C ALA A 126 -11.59 -6.85 -6.33
N ASN A 127 -11.64 -7.72 -5.31
CA ASN A 127 -12.85 -8.43 -4.90
C ASN A 127 -12.99 -8.48 -3.38
N LEU A 128 -14.17 -8.93 -2.92
CA LEU A 128 -14.53 -8.97 -1.51
C LEU A 128 -13.59 -9.84 -0.66
N VAL A 129 -12.98 -10.87 -1.25
CA VAL A 129 -12.05 -11.80 -0.57
C VAL A 129 -10.59 -11.37 -0.69
N SER A 130 -10.31 -10.17 -1.20
CA SER A 130 -8.96 -9.62 -1.38
C SER A 130 -7.98 -10.58 -2.07
N ARG A 131 -8.44 -11.22 -3.16
CA ARG A 131 -7.64 -12.15 -3.97
C ARG A 131 -6.35 -11.49 -4.40
N GLY A 132 -5.22 -12.16 -4.14
CA GLY A 132 -3.91 -11.71 -4.61
C GLY A 132 -3.25 -10.63 -3.75
N ARG A 133 -3.89 -10.17 -2.66
CA ARG A 133 -3.28 -9.18 -1.76
C ARG A 133 -3.70 -9.40 -0.32
N ALA A 134 -2.74 -9.81 0.51
CA ALA A 134 -2.92 -9.93 1.94
C ALA A 134 -2.85 -8.56 2.64
N LEU A 135 -1.88 -7.73 2.25
CA LEU A 135 -1.67 -6.35 2.71
C LEU A 135 -1.16 -5.48 1.55
N LEU A 136 -1.37 -4.18 1.66
CA LEU A 136 -0.60 -3.16 0.94
C LEU A 136 0.54 -2.69 1.87
N MET A 137 1.77 -2.62 1.37
CA MET A 137 2.90 -2.13 2.15
C MET A 137 3.45 -0.85 1.52
N LEU A 138 3.56 0.24 2.26
CA LEU A 138 4.25 1.45 1.80
C LEU A 138 5.65 1.46 2.41
N MET A 139 6.66 1.24 1.57
CA MET A 139 8.06 1.14 1.96
C MET A 139 8.74 2.49 1.73
N LEU A 140 9.21 3.16 2.79
CA LEU A 140 9.87 4.47 2.65
C LEU A 140 11.38 4.32 2.48
N TYR A 141 11.91 4.83 1.37
CA TYR A 141 13.35 4.82 1.04
C TYR A 141 14.00 6.20 1.10
N SER A 142 13.21 7.27 1.24
CA SER A 142 13.63 8.63 1.56
C SER A 142 12.88 9.14 2.79
N GLU A 143 13.33 10.28 3.33
CA GLU A 143 12.48 11.08 4.21
C GLU A 143 11.25 11.56 3.43
N VAL A 144 10.09 11.58 4.09
CA VAL A 144 8.82 12.04 3.52
C VAL A 144 8.11 12.92 4.54
N THR A 145 8.08 14.23 4.28
CA THR A 145 7.27 15.20 5.04
C THR A 145 5.90 15.40 4.39
N GLU A 146 5.04 16.26 4.93
CA GLU A 146 3.72 16.55 4.34
C GLU A 146 3.81 17.20 2.96
N GLU A 147 4.89 17.93 2.68
CA GLU A 147 5.11 18.62 1.41
C GLU A 147 5.73 17.71 0.35
N ASP A 148 6.36 16.60 0.76
CA ASP A 148 7.10 15.70 -0.13
C ASP A 148 6.21 14.66 -0.81
N ALA A 149 4.98 15.05 -1.16
CA ALA A 149 3.98 14.18 -1.77
C ALA A 149 3.68 12.84 -1.06
N PRO A 150 3.49 12.77 0.27
CA PRO A 150 3.14 11.52 0.94
C PRO A 150 1.86 10.91 0.37
N THR A 151 1.73 9.59 0.51
CA THR A 151 0.44 8.93 0.24
C THR A 151 -0.60 9.46 1.22
N ARG A 152 -1.70 9.99 0.68
CA ARG A 152 -2.87 10.40 1.45
C ARG A 152 -3.70 9.17 1.80
N ILE A 153 -4.12 9.08 3.05
CA ILE A 153 -4.86 7.93 3.60
C ILE A 153 -6.17 8.41 4.21
N ARG A 154 -7.28 7.75 3.86
CA ARG A 154 -8.56 7.92 4.55
C ARG A 154 -8.67 6.93 5.70
N VAL A 155 -8.50 7.42 6.91
CA VAL A 155 -8.44 6.61 8.14
C VAL A 155 -9.75 5.84 8.33
N GLY A 156 -9.65 4.52 8.49
CA GLY A 156 -10.80 3.63 8.70
C GLY A 156 -11.64 3.33 7.45
N SER A 157 -11.21 3.81 6.27
CA SER A 157 -11.93 3.61 5.01
C SER A 157 -12.03 2.15 4.57
N HIS A 158 -11.13 1.29 5.07
CA HIS A 158 -11.18 -0.16 4.85
C HIS A 158 -12.46 -0.82 5.38
N LEU A 159 -13.20 -0.16 6.26
CA LEU A 159 -14.50 -0.60 6.77
C LEU A 159 -15.68 -0.19 5.86
N ASP A 160 -15.49 0.75 4.94
CA ASP A 160 -16.54 1.20 4.01
C ASP A 160 -16.54 0.36 2.72
N VAL A 161 -15.35 -0.03 2.28
CA VAL A 161 -15.10 -0.74 1.02
C VAL A 161 -15.78 -2.12 0.92
N PRO A 162 -15.90 -2.96 1.97
CA PRO A 162 -16.56 -4.26 1.85
C PRO A 162 -17.99 -4.19 1.30
N ARG A 163 -18.74 -3.13 1.62
CA ARG A 163 -20.10 -2.93 1.05
C ARG A 163 -20.07 -2.53 -0.42
N VAL A 164 -19.06 -1.76 -0.83
CA VAL A 164 -18.83 -1.42 -2.25
C VAL A 164 -18.51 -2.68 -3.05
N LEU A 165 -17.76 -3.61 -2.46
CA LEU A 165 -17.35 -4.87 -3.10
C LEU A 165 -18.40 -5.97 -3.05
N ALA A 166 -19.34 -5.93 -2.09
CA ALA A 166 -20.34 -6.98 -1.88
C ALA A 166 -21.16 -7.35 -3.15
N PRO A 167 -21.63 -6.40 -3.99
CA PRO A 167 -22.33 -6.73 -5.23
C PRO A 167 -21.47 -7.47 -6.27
N TYR A 168 -20.14 -7.38 -6.17
CA TYR A 168 -19.20 -7.99 -7.11
C TYR A 168 -18.68 -9.37 -6.64
N GLY A 169 -18.87 -9.69 -5.35
CA GLY A 169 -18.50 -10.98 -4.76
C GLY A 169 -17.04 -11.36 -5.03
N GLU A 170 -16.79 -12.64 -5.32
CA GLU A 170 -15.46 -13.17 -5.65
C GLU A 170 -14.95 -12.77 -7.03
N LYS A 171 -15.85 -12.46 -7.99
CA LYS A 171 -15.45 -12.02 -9.32
C LYS A 171 -14.73 -10.67 -9.26
N GLY A 172 -15.22 -9.78 -8.42
CA GLY A 172 -14.69 -8.43 -8.27
C GLY A 172 -15.00 -7.51 -9.45
N ALA A 173 -14.38 -6.33 -9.44
CA ALA A 173 -14.49 -5.34 -10.49
C ALA A 173 -13.16 -4.62 -10.72
N SER A 174 -13.01 -4.02 -11.90
CA SER A 174 -11.82 -3.27 -12.28
C SER A 174 -11.61 -2.04 -11.41
N SER A 175 -10.35 -1.65 -11.22
CA SER A 175 -9.98 -0.44 -10.46
C SER A 175 -10.67 0.82 -11.00
N LEU A 176 -10.87 0.92 -12.32
CA LEU A 176 -11.60 2.02 -12.96
C LEU A 176 -13.08 2.09 -12.51
N THR A 177 -13.72 0.93 -12.34
CA THR A 177 -15.11 0.86 -11.85
C THR A 177 -15.20 1.16 -10.36
N LEU A 178 -14.22 0.68 -9.58
CA LEU A 178 -14.22 0.79 -8.12
C LEU A 178 -13.81 2.17 -7.62
N GLY A 179 -12.88 2.86 -8.30
CA GLY A 179 -12.31 4.15 -7.88
C GLY A 179 -13.36 5.17 -7.44
N PRO A 180 -14.30 5.59 -8.32
CA PRO A 180 -15.34 6.55 -7.95
C PRO A 180 -16.22 6.09 -6.77
N LYS A 181 -16.49 4.78 -6.68
CA LYS A 181 -17.36 4.20 -5.65
C LYS A 181 -16.70 4.19 -4.28
N VAL A 182 -15.43 3.79 -4.20
CA VAL A 182 -14.67 3.82 -2.93
C VAL A 182 -14.36 5.26 -2.51
N ALA A 183 -14.17 6.16 -3.48
CA ALA A 183 -14.02 7.59 -3.24
C ALA A 183 -15.29 8.19 -2.63
N GLU A 184 -16.47 7.85 -3.13
CA GLU A 184 -17.75 8.29 -2.57
C GLU A 184 -17.97 7.69 -1.17
N ALA A 185 -17.84 6.36 -1.05
CA ALA A 185 -18.13 5.64 0.20
C ALA A 185 -17.27 6.07 1.39
N SER A 186 -16.04 6.53 1.14
CA SER A 186 -15.10 6.95 2.18
C SER A 186 -14.93 8.48 2.30
N ALA A 187 -15.75 9.28 1.60
CA ALA A 187 -15.57 10.74 1.51
C ALA A 187 -15.56 11.47 2.86
N GLY A 188 -16.29 10.96 3.85
CA GLY A 188 -16.37 11.54 5.20
C GLY A 188 -15.29 11.07 6.17
N ARG A 189 -14.35 10.22 5.74
CA ARG A 189 -13.31 9.68 6.62
C ARG A 189 -12.22 10.72 6.91
N PRO A 190 -11.65 10.74 8.14
CA PRO A 190 -10.50 11.58 8.44
C PRO A 190 -9.32 11.33 7.50
N LEU A 191 -8.58 12.39 7.20
CA LEU A 191 -7.40 12.35 6.35
C LEU A 191 -6.13 12.27 7.21
N THR A 192 -5.16 11.46 6.76
CA THR A 192 -3.78 11.47 7.27
C THR A 192 -2.78 11.23 6.14
N HIS A 193 -1.49 11.39 6.42
CA HIS A 193 -0.40 11.25 5.46
C HIS A 193 0.59 10.15 5.88
N ALA A 194 1.07 9.39 4.91
CA ALA A 194 2.13 8.40 5.11
C ALA A 194 3.51 9.07 5.10
N THR A 195 3.85 9.76 6.20
CA THR A 195 5.14 10.45 6.41
C THR A 195 6.11 9.59 7.23
N GLY A 196 7.40 9.87 7.14
CA GLY A 196 8.40 9.15 7.92
C GLY A 196 9.80 9.21 7.38
N ASN A 197 10.64 8.34 7.93
CA ASN A 197 12.05 8.26 7.63
C ASN A 197 12.37 7.04 6.75
N PRO A 198 13.53 7.02 6.07
CA PRO A 198 14.00 5.83 5.37
C PRO A 198 14.06 4.62 6.31
N GLY A 199 13.41 3.52 5.94
CA GLY A 199 13.29 2.33 6.80
C GLY A 199 11.92 2.16 7.45
N ASP A 200 11.09 3.21 7.48
CA ASP A 200 9.71 3.12 7.97
C ASP A 200 8.83 2.37 6.97
N VAL A 201 7.86 1.61 7.50
CA VAL A 201 6.90 0.86 6.68
C VAL A 201 5.50 1.08 7.21
N TYR A 202 4.56 1.36 6.31
CA TYR A 202 3.13 1.27 6.60
C TYR A 202 2.60 -0.08 6.15
N LEU A 203 2.00 -0.84 7.07
CA LEU A 203 1.24 -2.05 6.76
C LEU A 203 -0.24 -1.68 6.72
N CYS A 204 -0.79 -1.70 5.51
CA CYS A 204 -2.14 -1.25 5.22
C CYS A 204 -3.06 -2.44 4.91
N HIS A 205 -4.29 -2.37 5.40
CA HIS A 205 -5.36 -3.26 4.98
C HIS A 205 -5.56 -3.15 3.45
N PRO A 206 -5.80 -4.25 2.72
CA PRO A 206 -5.92 -4.22 1.25
C PRO A 206 -7.04 -3.32 0.73
N PHE A 207 -8.02 -3.03 1.57
CA PHE A 207 -9.15 -2.13 1.27
C PHE A 207 -8.97 -0.70 1.79
N LEU A 208 -7.79 -0.32 2.27
CA LEU A 208 -7.55 1.07 2.70
C LEU A 208 -7.59 2.00 1.49
N VAL A 209 -8.50 2.97 1.51
CA VAL A 209 -8.61 3.98 0.46
C VAL A 209 -7.51 5.02 0.62
N HIS A 210 -6.72 5.18 -0.44
CA HIS A 210 -5.59 6.08 -0.47
C HIS A 210 -5.46 6.76 -1.83
N ALA A 211 -4.62 7.78 -1.88
CA ALA A 211 -4.33 8.53 -3.11
C ALA A 211 -2.92 9.09 -3.06
N ALA A 212 -2.30 9.25 -4.23
CA ALA A 212 -1.13 10.09 -4.35
C ALA A 212 -1.49 11.59 -4.22
N GLN A 213 -0.48 12.46 -4.19
CA GLN A 213 -0.65 13.90 -4.28
C GLN A 213 0.51 14.56 -5.04
N PRO A 214 0.36 15.79 -5.54
CA PRO A 214 1.46 16.56 -6.11
C PRO A 214 2.59 16.80 -5.10
N HIS A 215 3.80 17.03 -5.61
CA HIS A 215 4.98 17.31 -4.79
C HIS A 215 5.19 18.81 -4.67
N HIS A 216 5.09 19.33 -3.45
CA HIS A 216 5.22 20.76 -3.13
C HIS A 216 6.46 21.06 -2.27
N GLY A 217 7.21 20.02 -1.89
CA GLY A 217 8.43 20.11 -1.13
C GLY A 217 9.67 20.40 -1.98
N THR A 218 10.84 20.09 -1.42
CA THR A 218 12.14 20.35 -2.07
C THR A 218 13.01 19.12 -2.24
N ARG A 219 12.61 17.98 -1.66
CA ARG A 219 13.37 16.72 -1.70
C ARG A 219 12.58 15.62 -2.40
N PRO A 220 13.18 14.83 -3.30
CA PRO A 220 12.48 13.73 -3.95
C PRO A 220 11.98 12.68 -2.96
N ARG A 221 10.81 12.11 -3.26
CA ARG A 221 10.14 11.10 -2.44
C ARG A 221 10.29 9.72 -3.07
N PHE A 222 11.10 8.87 -2.44
CA PHE A 222 11.34 7.50 -2.89
C PHE A 222 10.57 6.53 -2.01
N MET A 223 9.59 5.86 -2.61
CA MET A 223 8.80 4.84 -1.94
C MET A 223 8.42 3.71 -2.90
N GLY A 224 8.25 2.51 -2.35
CA GLY A 224 7.68 1.37 -3.07
C GLY A 224 6.36 0.94 -2.44
N GLN A 225 5.49 0.28 -3.22
CA GLN A 225 4.16 -0.13 -2.76
C GLN A 225 3.82 -1.63 -2.98
N PRO A 226 4.67 -2.58 -2.52
CA PRO A 226 4.45 -4.00 -2.76
C PRO A 226 3.14 -4.53 -2.14
N PRO A 227 2.45 -5.47 -2.81
CA PRO A 227 1.50 -6.34 -2.13
C PRO A 227 2.25 -7.34 -1.25
N LEU A 228 1.79 -7.57 -0.02
CA LEU A 228 2.09 -8.86 0.62
C LEU A 228 1.19 -9.92 -0.04
N MET A 229 1.78 -10.98 -0.57
CA MET A 229 1.01 -12.01 -1.27
C MET A 229 0.39 -12.99 -0.26
N PRO A 230 -0.89 -13.36 -0.42
CA PRO A 230 -1.51 -14.39 0.41
C PRO A 230 -0.96 -15.78 0.05
N ALA A 231 -0.73 -16.64 1.05
CA ALA A 231 -0.40 -18.05 0.83
C ALA A 231 -1.67 -18.92 0.70
N ALA A 232 -2.80 -18.42 1.19
CA ALA A 232 -4.13 -19.03 1.05
C ALA A 232 -5.19 -17.92 0.85
N PRO A 233 -6.31 -18.20 0.16
CA PRO A 233 -7.42 -17.26 0.09
C PRO A 233 -7.94 -16.88 1.49
N TYR A 234 -8.41 -15.64 1.64
CA TYR A 234 -9.16 -15.27 2.84
C TYR A 234 -10.53 -15.94 2.84
N GLU A 235 -10.97 -16.33 4.03
CA GLU A 235 -12.24 -17.02 4.25
C GLU A 235 -13.11 -16.17 5.17
N LEU A 236 -14.14 -15.57 4.59
CA LEU A 236 -15.01 -14.66 5.31
C LEU A 236 -16.07 -15.39 6.14
N ASP A 237 -16.18 -16.72 6.06
CA ASP A 237 -17.10 -17.54 6.86
C ASP A 237 -16.43 -18.82 7.38
N ARG A 238 -15.42 -18.66 8.24
CA ARG A 238 -14.71 -19.76 8.89
C ARG A 238 -15.59 -20.46 9.94
N PRO A 239 -15.78 -21.79 9.88
CA PRO A 239 -16.50 -22.54 10.90
C PRO A 239 -15.85 -22.51 12.29
N ASP A 240 -14.52 -22.38 12.34
CA ASP A 240 -13.74 -22.39 13.59
C ASP A 240 -13.58 -20.99 14.23
N GLY A 241 -14.04 -19.93 13.56
CA GLY A 241 -13.94 -18.56 14.02
C GLY A 241 -12.52 -17.97 14.04
N THR A 242 -11.51 -18.66 13.48
CA THR A 242 -10.09 -18.25 13.54
C THR A 242 -9.72 -17.22 12.47
N TYR A 243 -10.43 -16.10 12.48
CA TYR A 243 -10.21 -15.01 11.53
C TYR A 243 -8.89 -14.28 11.79
N SER A 244 -8.16 -13.96 10.72
CA SER A 244 -7.07 -12.97 10.80
C SER A 244 -7.63 -11.57 11.09
N LEU A 245 -6.76 -10.60 11.41
CA LEU A 245 -7.19 -9.22 11.60
C LEU A 245 -7.73 -8.60 10.30
N VAL A 246 -7.17 -9.00 9.15
CA VAL A 246 -7.71 -8.62 7.83
C VAL A 246 -9.12 -9.20 7.64
N GLU A 247 -9.31 -10.51 7.85
CA GLU A 247 -10.64 -11.14 7.73
C GLU A 247 -11.67 -10.51 8.68
N SER A 248 -11.25 -10.23 9.92
CA SER A 248 -12.08 -9.59 10.94
C SER A 248 -12.53 -8.19 10.53
N ALA A 249 -11.64 -7.38 9.95
CA ALA A 249 -11.96 -6.04 9.47
C ALA A 249 -12.94 -6.07 8.29
N ILE A 250 -12.75 -7.00 7.34
CA ILE A 250 -13.69 -7.19 6.22
C ILE A 250 -15.09 -7.56 6.73
N ARG A 251 -15.18 -8.54 7.66
CA ARG A 251 -16.45 -8.94 8.29
C ARG A 251 -17.12 -7.79 9.04
N ARG A 252 -16.33 -6.96 9.74
CA ARG A 252 -16.83 -5.77 10.43
C ARG A 252 -17.44 -4.76 9.45
N GLY A 253 -16.77 -4.48 8.33
CA GLY A 253 -17.28 -3.56 7.31
C GLY A 253 -18.58 -4.03 6.67
N LEU A 254 -18.74 -5.34 6.46
CA LEU A 254 -19.99 -5.96 6.01
C LEU A 254 -21.12 -5.85 7.04
N SER A 255 -20.79 -5.89 8.33
CA SER A 255 -21.77 -5.96 9.43
C SER A 255 -22.26 -4.59 9.91
N ASN A 256 -21.50 -3.52 9.66
CA ASN A 256 -21.94 -2.17 10.00
C ASN A 256 -23.28 -1.91 9.27
N LYS A 257 -24.25 -1.27 9.91
CA LYS A 257 -25.46 -0.76 9.22
C LYS A 257 -25.15 0.60 8.59
N ALA A 258 -25.79 0.93 7.47
CA ALA A 258 -25.70 2.25 6.84
C ALA A 258 -26.36 3.32 7.72
#